data_AF-A0A1W6CIC0-F1
#
_entry.id   AF-A0A1W6CIC0-F1
#
_cell.length_a   1.000
_cell.length_b   1.000
_cell.length_c   1.000
_cell.angle_alpha   90.00
_cell.angle_beta   90.00
_cell.angle_gamma   90.00
#
_symmetry.space_group_name_H-M   'P 1'
#
loop_
_entity.id
_entity.type
_entity.pdbx_description
1 polymer ?
#
loop_
_entity_poly.entity_id
_entity_poly.type
_entity_poly.pdbx_seq_one_letter_code
_entity_poly.pdbx_strand_id
1 'polypeptide(L)' 'MGISKRGDQHLRTLLVHGARAVVRVAARRSDPFSQWINALRERRGANRAIVAVANKNARIIWAMLRRHEEFQPAT' A
#
# COMPACT_ATOMS: atom_id res chain seq x y z
N MET A 1 -13.66 3.25 3.29
CA MET A 1 -13.09 2.49 4.41
C MET A 1 -11.60 2.32 4.16
N GLY A 2 -10.73 2.82 5.04
CA GLY A 2 -9.27 2.84 4.85
C GLY A 2 -8.56 2.60 6.17
N ILE A 3 -7.23 2.71 6.18
CA ILE A 3 -6.40 2.57 7.39
C ILE A 3 -6.73 3.73 8.37
N SER A 4 -7.74 3.54 9.19
CA SER A 4 -8.23 4.51 10.19
C SER A 4 -7.78 4.12 11.58
N LYS A 5 -7.60 5.11 12.49
CA LYS A 5 -7.34 4.86 13.91
C LYS A 5 -8.47 4.09 14.61
N ARG A 6 -9.71 4.17 14.08
CA ARG A 6 -10.89 3.48 14.63
C ARG A 6 -11.04 2.02 14.16
N GLY A 7 -10.22 1.55 13.21
CA GLY A 7 -10.21 0.16 12.77
C GLY A 7 -9.28 -0.72 13.60
N ASP A 8 -9.14 -1.99 13.20
CA ASP A 8 -8.25 -2.95 13.85
C ASP A 8 -6.78 -2.48 13.83
N GLN A 9 -6.17 -2.42 15.02
CA GLN A 9 -4.79 -1.95 15.18
C GLN A 9 -3.75 -2.94 14.69
N HIS A 10 -3.98 -4.23 14.90
CA HIS A 10 -3.06 -5.28 14.49
C HIS A 10 -2.99 -5.36 12.96
N LEU A 11 -4.14 -5.38 12.28
CA LEU A 11 -4.23 -5.36 10.83
C LEU A 11 -3.57 -4.13 10.22
N ARG A 12 -3.81 -2.94 10.80
CA ARG A 12 -3.12 -1.71 10.39
C ARG A 12 -1.60 -1.85 10.50
N THR A 13 -1.13 -2.45 11.59
CA THR A 13 0.29 -2.64 11.85
C THR A 13 0.90 -3.56 10.78
N LEU A 14 0.27 -4.70 10.51
CA LEU A 14 0.70 -5.64 9.47
C LEU A 14 0.75 -4.98 8.08
N LEU A 15 -0.28 -4.23 7.72
CA LEU A 15 -0.34 -3.52 6.42
C LEU A 15 0.77 -2.48 6.29
N VAL A 16 1.09 -1.75 7.36
CA VAL A 16 2.20 -0.78 7.38
C VAL A 16 3.56 -1.48 7.29
N HIS A 17 3.75 -2.61 7.97
CA HIS A 17 4.99 -3.40 7.87
C HIS A 17 5.20 -3.96 6.46
N GLY A 18 4.16 -4.54 5.86
CA GLY A 18 4.21 -5.02 4.48
C GLY A 18 4.52 -3.89 3.49
N ALA A 19 3.85 -2.75 3.64
CA ALA A 19 4.11 -1.56 2.83
C ALA A 19 5.55 -1.04 2.96
N ARG A 20 6.15 -1.11 4.15
CA ARG A 20 7.56 -0.74 4.37
C ARG A 20 8.51 -1.61 3.54
N ALA A 21 8.25 -2.91 3.46
CA ALA A 21 9.03 -3.81 2.61
C ALA A 21 8.91 -3.46 1.12
N VAL A 22 7.70 -3.14 0.66
CA VAL A 22 7.44 -2.71 -0.73
C VAL A 22 8.18 -1.41 -1.06
N VAL A 23 8.05 -0.37 -0.21
CA VAL A 23 8.72 0.93 -0.43
C VAL A 23 10.25 0.80 -0.45
N ARG A 24 10.81 -0.11 0.34
CA ARG A 24 12.25 -0.41 0.33
C ARG A 24 12.72 -0.97 -1.01
N VAL A 25 11.95 -1.88 -1.60
CA VAL A 25 12.32 -2.56 -2.86
C VAL A 25 11.96 -1.72 -4.09
N ALA A 26 10.97 -0.83 -4.00
CA ALA A 26 10.52 0.03 -5.11
C ALA A 26 11.63 0.87 -5.75
N ALA A 27 12.69 1.21 -5.01
CA ALA A 27 13.85 1.95 -5.55
C ALA A 27 14.61 1.19 -6.64
N ARG A 28 14.46 -0.14 -6.71
CA ARG A 28 15.16 -1.02 -7.65
C ARG A 28 14.26 -1.55 -8.77
N ARG A 29 13.04 -1.01 -8.89
CA ARG A 29 12.04 -1.46 -9.87
C ARG A 29 11.57 -0.30 -10.72
N SER A 30 11.30 -0.59 -11.99
CA SER A 30 10.82 0.37 -12.98
C SER A 30 9.33 0.21 -13.32
N ASP A 31 8.60 -0.68 -12.64
CA ASP A 31 7.16 -0.84 -12.87
C ASP A 31 6.38 0.44 -12.48
N PRO A 32 5.21 0.71 -13.09
CA PRO A 32 4.45 1.94 -12.85
C PRO A 32 4.09 2.16 -11.37
N PHE A 33 3.88 1.10 -10.61
CA PHE A 33 3.56 1.19 -9.19
C PHE A 33 4.79 1.63 -8.38
N SER A 34 5.95 1.05 -8.65
CA SER A 34 7.23 1.44 -8.05
C SER A 34 7.62 2.87 -8.40
N GLN A 35 7.37 3.32 -9.63
CA GLN A 35 7.56 4.72 -10.03
C GLN A 35 6.66 5.66 -9.22
N TRP A 36 5.37 5.33 -9.07
CA TRP A 36 4.44 6.11 -8.23
C TRP A 36 4.90 6.18 -6.76
N ILE A 37 5.39 5.07 -6.21
CA ILE A 37 5.95 5.03 -4.84
C ILE A 37 7.16 5.94 -4.71
N ASN A 38 8.12 5.85 -5.64
CA ASN A 38 9.34 6.65 -5.60
C ASN A 38 9.03 8.14 -5.73
N ALA A 39 8.14 8.52 -6.65
CA ALA A 39 7.72 9.90 -6.82
C ALA A 39 6.99 10.43 -5.56
N LEU A 40 6.17 9.61 -4.90
CA LEU A 40 5.53 9.99 -3.64
C LEU A 40 6.54 10.13 -2.50
N ARG A 41 7.53 9.21 -2.44
CA ARG A 41 8.61 9.24 -1.45
C ARG A 41 9.46 10.49 -1.58
N GLU A 42 9.75 10.92 -2.81
CA GLU A 42 10.49 12.14 -3.09
C GLU A 42 9.69 13.39 -2.68
N ARG A 43 8.40 13.48 -3.06
CA ARG A 43 7.56 14.65 -2.74
C ARG A 43 7.19 14.78 -1.27
N ARG A 44 7.07 13.67 -0.53
CA ARG A 44 6.41 13.65 0.79
C ARG A 44 7.18 12.88 1.87
N GLY A 45 8.28 12.22 1.54
CA GLY A 45 9.09 11.42 2.46
C GLY A 45 8.62 9.96 2.61
N ALA A 46 9.51 9.13 3.14
CA ALA A 46 9.34 7.66 3.22
C ALA A 46 8.14 7.23 4.06
N ASN A 47 7.95 7.80 5.25
CA ASN A 47 6.85 7.41 6.13
C ASN A 47 5.47 7.67 5.51
N ARG A 48 5.31 8.80 4.79
CA ARG A 48 4.06 9.11 4.08
C ARG A 48 3.84 8.18 2.90
N ALA A 49 4.90 7.82 2.17
CA ALA A 49 4.81 6.84 1.10
C ALA A 49 4.39 5.45 1.61
N ILE A 50 4.95 4.99 2.74
CA ILE A 50 4.59 3.71 3.37
C ILE A 50 3.11 3.68 3.73
N VAL A 51 2.61 4.71 4.40
CA VAL A 51 1.19 4.78 4.79
C VAL A 51 0.28 4.84 3.55
N ALA A 52 0.68 5.55 2.50
CA ALA A 52 -0.09 5.60 1.26
C ALA A 52 -0.17 4.23 0.56
N VAL A 53 0.94 3.49 0.51
CA VAL A 53 0.97 2.10 0.00
C VAL A 53 0.06 1.20 0.84
N ALA A 54 0.17 1.26 2.17
CA ALA A 54 -0.70 0.49 3.06
C ALA A 54 -2.18 0.80 2.83
N ASN A 55 -2.53 2.08 2.65
CA ASN A 55 -3.89 2.50 2.37
C ASN A 55 -4.38 2.04 0.99
N LYS A 56 -3.52 2.06 -0.04
CA LYS A 56 -3.86 1.51 -1.36
C LYS A 56 -4.14 0.01 -1.27
N ASN A 57 -3.28 -0.74 -0.58
CA ASN A 57 -3.46 -2.18 -0.35
C ASN A 57 -4.76 -2.48 0.40
N ALA A 58 -5.06 -1.72 1.46
CA ALA A 58 -6.30 -1.88 2.22
C ALA A 58 -7.55 -1.69 1.34
N ARG A 59 -7.51 -0.74 0.38
CA ARG A 59 -8.62 -0.51 -0.56
C ARG A 59 -8.77 -1.65 -1.57
N ILE A 60 -7.65 -2.21 -2.05
CA ILE A 60 -7.64 -3.38 -2.94
C ILE A 60 -8.26 -4.59 -2.22
N ILE A 61 -7.75 -4.90 -1.02
CA ILE A 61 -8.26 -5.99 -0.18
C ILE A 61 -9.76 -5.81 0.09
N TRP A 62 -10.20 -4.59 0.45
CA TRP A 62 -11.62 -4.32 0.67
C TRP A 62 -12.46 -4.57 -0.59
N ALA A 63 -11.98 -4.14 -1.77
CA ALA A 63 -12.71 -4.36 -3.01
C ALA A 63 -12.82 -5.85 -3.34
N MET A 64 -11.73 -6.61 -3.20
CA MET A 64 -11.70 -8.06 -3.37
C MET A 64 -12.68 -8.77 -2.43
N LEU A 65 -12.59 -8.48 -1.12
CA LEU A 65 -13.47 -9.08 -0.11
C LEU A 65 -14.95 -8.75 -0.36
N ARG A 66 -15.25 -7.52 -0.78
CA ARG A 66 -16.62 -7.09 -1.06
C ARG A 66 -17.21 -7.78 -2.28
N ARG A 67 -16.38 -8.10 -3.28
CA ARG A 67 -16.80 -8.72 -4.53
C ARG A 67 -16.64 -10.23 -4.55
N HIS A 68 -16.04 -10.81 -3.51
CA HIS A 68 -15.63 -12.22 -3.47
C HIS A 68 -14.73 -12.59 -4.67
N GLU A 69 -13.86 -11.65 -5.06
CA GLU A 69 -12.95 -11.79 -6.19
C GLU A 69 -11.51 -12.00 -5.70
N GLU A 70 -10.73 -12.77 -6.46
CA GLU A 70 -9.30 -12.93 -6.24
C GLU A 70 -8.50 -11.70 -6.69
N PHE A 71 -7.24 -11.61 -6.26
CA PHE A 71 -6.38 -10.50 -6.64
C PHE A 71 -6.04 -10.59 -8.12
N GLN A 72 -6.41 -9.56 -8.88
CA GLN A 72 -6.03 -9.41 -10.27
C GLN A 72 -4.96 -8.32 -10.40
N PRO A 73 -3.72 -8.66 -10.79
CA PRO A 73 -2.70 -7.65 -11.04
C PRO A 73 -3.13 -6.77 -12.23
N ALA A 74 -2.81 -5.48 -12.15
CA ALA A 74 -2.99 -4.59 -13.29
C ALA A 74 -2.13 -5.12 -14.45
N THR A 75 -2.77 -5.46 -15.56
CA THR A 75 -2.13 -5.92 -16.80
C THR A 75 -1.45 -4.75 -17.51
#